data_AF-A0A672IG05-F1
#
_entry.id   AF-A0A672IG05-F1
#
_cell.length_a   1.000
_cell.length_b   1.000
_cell.length_c   1.000
_cell.angle_alpha   90.00
_cell.angle_beta   90.00
_cell.angle_gamma   90.00
#
_symmetry.space_group_name_H-M   'P 1'
#
loop_
_entity.id
_entity.type
_entity.pdbx_description
1 polymer ?
#
loop_
_entity_poly.entity_id
_entity_poly.type
_entity_poly.pdbx_seq_one_letter_code
_entity_poly.pdbx_strand_id
1 'polypeptide(L)'
;MGDAQKKSKISSSRRLGLKIRLLAVAAQMLQEETEQKKQEREASLQERLPPLDLSGLSLQDMMELCKELHHKIDVVDEERYDIGLKVSKNDQEIENMNLKITEIQSKFKKPNLKRVKISAEAMLNVLLGSKHKESVDFKANLKTVKKEEEKKEEVTDWRKNVEAMSGMEGRKKLFDASGN
;
A
#
# COMPACT_ATOMS: atom_id res chain seq x y z
N MET A 1 -33.99 2.89 15.49
CA MET A 1 -34.77 2.29 14.39
C MET A 1 -33.87 2.32 13.17
N GLY A 2 -33.33 1.17 12.75
CA GLY A 2 -32.42 1.12 11.60
C GLY A 2 -33.20 1.18 10.30
N ASP A 3 -32.85 2.11 9.42
CA ASP A 3 -33.41 2.17 8.07
C ASP A 3 -33.16 0.84 7.34
N ALA A 4 -34.25 0.10 7.10
CA ALA A 4 -34.20 -1.12 6.32
C ALA A 4 -33.77 -0.78 4.89
N GLN A 5 -32.59 -1.24 4.47
CA GLN A 5 -32.08 -1.03 3.11
C GLN A 5 -33.12 -1.48 2.07
N LYS A 6 -33.60 -0.50 1.29
CA LYS A 6 -34.53 -0.75 0.17
C LYS A 6 -33.94 -1.83 -0.75
N LYS A 7 -34.65 -2.96 -0.88
CA LYS A 7 -34.26 -4.04 -1.78
C LYS A 7 -34.18 -3.49 -3.22
N SER A 8 -33.04 -3.71 -3.87
CA SER A 8 -32.82 -3.36 -5.28
C SER A 8 -33.94 -3.92 -6.15
N LYS A 9 -34.54 -3.08 -7.01
CA LYS A 9 -35.59 -3.49 -7.96
C LYS A 9 -35.10 -4.54 -8.97
N ILE A 10 -33.78 -4.67 -9.15
CA ILE A 10 -33.15 -5.64 -10.05
C ILE A 10 -32.46 -6.72 -9.21
N SER A 11 -32.82 -7.98 -9.48
CA SER A 11 -32.16 -9.16 -8.89
C SER A 11 -30.69 -9.26 -9.32
N SER A 12 -29.84 -9.79 -8.43
CA SER A 12 -28.43 -10.06 -8.71
C SER A 12 -28.24 -10.96 -9.94
N SER A 13 -29.11 -11.97 -10.10
CA SER A 13 -29.12 -12.87 -11.27
C SER A 13 -29.34 -12.11 -12.58
N ARG A 14 -30.28 -11.16 -12.61
CA ARG A 14 -30.52 -10.31 -13.80
C ARG A 14 -29.31 -9.46 -14.13
N ARG A 15 -28.67 -8.86 -13.12
CA ARG A 15 -27.46 -8.04 -13.32
C ARG A 15 -26.31 -8.87 -13.87
N LEU A 16 -26.12 -10.08 -13.37
CA LEU A 16 -25.11 -11.01 -13.88
C LEU A 16 -25.41 -11.41 -15.33
N GLY A 17 -26.66 -11.77 -15.65
CA GLY A 17 -27.05 -12.11 -17.01
C GLY A 17 -26.80 -10.98 -18.01
N LEU A 18 -27.03 -9.72 -17.61
CA LEU A 18 -26.69 -8.55 -18.44
C LEU A 18 -25.19 -8.39 -18.64
N LYS A 19 -24.37 -8.57 -17.58
CA LYS A 19 -22.90 -8.51 -17.71
C LYS A 19 -22.37 -9.57 -18.66
N ILE A 20 -22.86 -10.81 -18.57
CA ILE A 20 -22.46 -11.91 -19.45
C ILE A 20 -22.77 -11.55 -20.91
N ARG A 21 -23.98 -11.04 -21.19
CA ARG A 21 -24.37 -10.61 -22.54
C ARG A 21 -23.50 -9.46 -23.05
N LEU A 22 -23.21 -8.48 -22.21
CA LEU A 22 -22.35 -7.36 -22.56
C LEU A 22 -20.93 -7.83 -22.92
N LEU A 23 -20.35 -8.74 -22.13
CA LEU A 23 -19.04 -9.31 -22.42
C LEU A 23 -19.04 -10.18 -23.68
N ALA A 24 -20.11 -10.94 -23.93
CA ALA A 24 -20.24 -11.73 -25.15
C ALA A 24 -20.26 -10.85 -26.41
N VAL A 25 -21.02 -9.75 -26.39
CA VAL A 25 -21.04 -8.77 -27.49
C VAL A 25 -19.68 -8.09 -27.65
N ALA A 26 -19.04 -7.67 -26.55
CA ALA A 26 -17.73 -7.05 -26.60
C ALA A 26 -16.65 -8.00 -27.19
N ALA A 27 -16.70 -9.29 -26.86
CA ALA A 27 -15.80 -10.29 -27.42
C ALA A 27 -16.01 -10.47 -28.94
N GLN A 28 -17.27 -10.48 -29.39
CA GLN A 28 -17.58 -10.52 -30.81
C GLN A 28 -17.07 -9.28 -31.54
N MET A 29 -17.33 -8.08 -30.99
CA MET A 29 -16.84 -6.82 -31.58
C MET A 29 -15.31 -6.79 -31.67
N LEU A 30 -14.61 -7.29 -30.66
CA LEU A 30 -13.15 -7.39 -30.66
C LEU A 30 -12.66 -8.31 -31.78
N GLN A 31 -13.33 -9.45 -31.99
CA GLN A 31 -12.99 -10.38 -33.07
C GLN A 31 -13.21 -9.73 -34.45
N GLU A 32 -14.34 -9.05 -34.64
CA GLU A 32 -14.63 -8.30 -35.87
C GLU A 32 -13.58 -7.22 -36.14
N GLU A 33 -13.22 -6.43 -35.13
CA GLU A 33 -12.17 -5.41 -35.24
C GLU A 33 -10.81 -6.02 -35.59
N THR A 34 -10.46 -7.17 -35.00
CA THR A 34 -9.17 -7.84 -35.29
C THR A 34 -9.08 -8.32 -36.73
N GLU A 35 -10.17 -8.86 -37.28
CA GLU A 35 -10.22 -9.30 -38.67
C GLU A 35 -10.21 -8.10 -39.63
N GLN A 36 -10.93 -7.03 -39.30
CA GLN A 36 -10.91 -5.80 -40.09
C GLN A 36 -9.51 -5.18 -40.15
N LYS A 37 -8.79 -5.11 -39.01
CA LYS A 37 -7.40 -4.65 -38.96
C LYS A 37 -6.45 -5.52 -39.79
N LYS A 38 -6.69 -6.83 -39.84
CA LYS A 38 -5.90 -7.76 -40.67
C LYS A 38 -6.13 -7.48 -42.16
N GLN A 39 -7.37 -7.26 -42.57
CA GLN A 39 -7.71 -6.93 -43.95
C GLN A 39 -7.16 -5.56 -44.35
N GLU A 40 -7.28 -4.55 -43.49
CA GLU A 40 -6.72 -3.22 -43.72
C GLU A 40 -5.19 -3.26 -43.83
N ARG A 41 -4.52 -4.06 -43.01
CA ARG A 41 -3.08 -4.30 -43.12
C ARG A 41 -2.72 -4.91 -44.47
N GLU A 42 -3.44 -5.95 -44.90
CA GLU A 42 -3.18 -6.59 -46.19
C GLU A 42 -3.42 -5.62 -47.36
N ALA A 43 -4.52 -4.88 -47.35
CA ALA A 43 -4.81 -3.87 -48.37
C ALA A 43 -3.73 -2.78 -48.43
N SER A 44 -3.30 -2.28 -47.26
CA SER A 44 -2.23 -1.29 -47.16
C SER A 44 -0.89 -1.82 -47.67
N LEU A 45 -0.58 -3.10 -47.41
CA LEU A 45 0.64 -3.73 -47.91
C LEU A 45 0.59 -3.96 -49.42
N GLN A 46 -0.56 -4.36 -49.97
CA GLN A 46 -0.75 -4.52 -51.41
C GLN A 46 -0.62 -3.20 -52.18
N GLU A 47 -1.10 -2.09 -51.59
CA GLU A 47 -0.94 -0.75 -52.17
C GLU A 47 0.54 -0.29 -52.12
N ARG A 48 1.20 -0.43 -50.98
CA ARG A 48 2.59 0.05 -50.79
C ARG A 48 3.63 -0.84 -51.47
N LEU A 49 3.36 -2.14 -51.56
CA LEU A 49 4.29 -3.14 -52.07
C LEU A 49 3.56 -4.10 -53.03
N PRO A 50 3.21 -3.64 -54.24
CA PRO A 50 2.62 -4.50 -55.25
C PRO A 50 3.59 -5.63 -55.63
N PRO A 51 3.07 -6.80 -56.07
CA PRO A 51 3.91 -7.90 -56.53
C PRO A 51 4.89 -7.45 -57.62
N LEU A 52 6.16 -7.85 -57.48
CA LEU A 52 7.19 -7.55 -58.46
C LEU A 52 6.96 -8.37 -59.72
N ASP A 53 6.72 -7.70 -60.84
CA ASP A 53 6.78 -8.31 -62.16
C ASP A 53 8.19 -8.11 -62.73
N LEU A 54 8.92 -9.21 -62.90
CA LEU A 54 10.28 -9.21 -63.45
C LEU A 54 10.30 -9.66 -64.92
N SER A 55 9.14 -9.99 -65.48
CA SER A 55 9.04 -10.50 -66.85
C SER A 55 9.25 -9.38 -67.87
N GLY A 56 10.06 -9.66 -68.89
CA GLY A 56 10.28 -8.71 -69.99
C GLY A 56 11.17 -7.49 -69.69
N LEU A 57 11.71 -7.34 -68.47
CA LEU A 57 12.68 -6.28 -68.18
C LEU A 57 14.03 -6.55 -68.86
N SER A 58 14.64 -5.49 -69.37
CA SER A 58 16.02 -5.55 -69.85
C SER A 58 17.00 -5.63 -68.66
N LEU A 59 18.25 -6.01 -68.92
CA LEU A 59 19.30 -6.04 -67.89
C LEU A 59 19.49 -4.67 -67.22
N GLN A 60 19.40 -3.59 -67.99
CA GLN A 60 19.55 -2.23 -67.48
C GLN A 60 18.41 -1.87 -66.54
N ASP A 61 17.16 -2.18 -66.90
CA ASP A 61 15.99 -1.89 -66.08
C ASP A 61 16.01 -2.71 -64.77
N MET A 62 16.49 -3.95 -64.82
CA MET A 62 16.71 -4.75 -63.61
C MET A 62 17.75 -4.14 -62.68
N MET A 63 18.85 -3.61 -63.22
CA MET A 63 19.87 -2.93 -62.42
C MET A 63 19.35 -1.63 -61.80
N GLU A 64 18.53 -0.87 -62.52
CA GLU A 64 17.86 0.34 -62.02
C GLU A 64 16.92 -0.02 -60.87
N LEU A 65 16.04 -1.01 -61.07
CA LEU A 65 15.10 -1.48 -60.06
C LEU A 65 15.80 -1.94 -58.76
N CYS A 66 16.91 -2.67 -58.88
CA CYS A 66 17.71 -3.09 -57.71
C CYS A 66 18.25 -1.90 -56.91
N LYS A 67 18.71 -0.83 -57.58
CA LYS A 67 19.18 0.39 -56.91
C LYS A 67 18.03 1.14 -56.25
N GLU A 68 16.89 1.25 -56.93
CA GLU A 68 15.70 1.88 -56.37
C GLU A 68 15.18 1.15 -55.13
N LEU A 69 15.10 -0.19 -55.19
CA LEU A 69 14.68 -1.00 -54.04
C LEU A 69 15.64 -0.86 -52.87
N HIS A 70 16.95 -0.85 -53.13
CA HIS A 70 17.95 -0.61 -52.08
C HIS A 70 17.74 0.75 -51.41
N HIS A 71 17.56 1.82 -52.19
CA HIS A 71 17.32 3.15 -51.62
C HIS A 71 16.00 3.21 -50.83
N LYS A 72 14.94 2.58 -51.33
CA LYS A 72 13.65 2.49 -50.61
C LYS A 72 13.78 1.74 -49.28
N ILE A 73 14.63 0.70 -49.20
CA ILE A 73 14.90 -0.02 -47.95
C ILE A 73 15.48 0.92 -46.90
N ASP A 74 16.46 1.75 -47.27
CA ASP A 74 17.09 2.70 -46.34
C ASP A 74 16.06 3.68 -45.76
N VAL A 75 15.21 4.25 -46.63
CA VAL A 75 14.14 5.19 -46.22
C VAL A 75 13.11 4.51 -45.32
N VAL A 76 12.64 3.31 -45.69
CA VAL A 76 11.64 2.57 -44.90
C VAL A 76 12.19 2.12 -43.55
N ASP A 77 13.48 1.78 -43.46
CA ASP A 77 14.09 1.41 -42.18
C ASP A 77 14.21 2.61 -41.24
N GLU A 78 14.52 3.80 -41.77
CA GLU A 78 14.47 5.06 -41.01
C GLU A 78 13.05 5.35 -40.50
N GLU A 79 12.03 5.27 -41.36
CA GLU A 79 10.62 5.44 -40.94
C GLU A 79 10.22 4.41 -39.87
N ARG A 80 10.63 3.14 -40.04
CA ARG A 80 10.38 2.06 -39.08
C ARG A 80 11.03 2.36 -37.73
N TYR A 81 12.26 2.87 -37.75
CA TYR A 81 13.00 3.25 -36.54
C TYR A 81 12.28 4.37 -35.78
N ASP A 82 11.87 5.43 -36.47
CA ASP A 82 11.14 6.55 -35.89
C ASP A 82 9.80 6.15 -35.29
N ILE A 83 9.04 5.29 -35.98
CA ILE A 83 7.79 4.74 -35.47
C ILE A 83 8.07 3.87 -34.23
N GLY A 84 9.10 3.02 -34.29
CA GLY A 84 9.50 2.19 -33.15
C GLY A 84 9.86 3.01 -31.91
N LEU A 85 10.57 4.12 -32.09
CA LEU A 85 10.87 5.05 -31.00
C LEU A 85 9.61 5.70 -30.41
N LYS A 86 8.64 6.09 -31.25
CA LYS A 86 7.37 6.66 -30.76
C LYS A 86 6.57 5.64 -29.95
N VAL A 87 6.48 4.39 -30.43
CA VAL A 87 5.83 3.29 -29.69
C VAL A 87 6.54 3.05 -28.36
N SER A 88 7.87 2.97 -28.35
CA SER A 88 8.65 2.75 -27.13
C SER A 88 8.43 3.86 -26.09
N LYS A 89 8.34 5.13 -26.52
CA LYS A 89 8.01 6.25 -25.62
C LYS A 89 6.62 6.08 -25.00
N ASN A 90 5.63 5.72 -25.82
CA ASN A 90 4.26 5.51 -25.34
C ASN A 90 4.21 4.34 -24.35
N ASP A 91 4.92 3.24 -24.61
CA ASP A 91 4.99 2.09 -23.70
C ASP A 91 5.60 2.48 -22.35
N GLN A 92 6.67 3.28 -22.36
CA GLN A 92 7.30 3.77 -21.15
C GLN A 92 6.37 4.70 -20.34
N GLU A 93 5.60 5.55 -21.02
CA GLU A 93 4.58 6.39 -20.38
C GLU A 93 3.46 5.56 -19.77
N ILE A 94 2.96 4.54 -20.48
CA ILE A 94 1.94 3.61 -19.98
C ILE A 94 2.45 2.86 -18.75
N GLU A 95 3.69 2.37 -18.77
CA GLU A 95 4.31 1.71 -17.63
C GLU A 95 4.39 2.65 -16.42
N ASN A 96 4.87 3.88 -16.61
CA ASN A 96 4.94 4.89 -15.56
C ASN A 96 3.55 5.23 -14.99
N MET A 97 2.53 5.34 -15.85
CA MET A 97 1.15 5.54 -15.41
C MET A 97 0.62 4.34 -14.61
N ASN A 98 0.91 3.11 -15.03
CA ASN A 98 0.52 1.89 -14.32
C ASN A 98 1.18 1.81 -12.94
N LEU A 99 2.46 2.20 -12.82
CA LEU A 99 3.14 2.30 -11.53
C LEU A 99 2.45 3.32 -10.62
N LYS A 100 2.15 4.53 -11.12
CA LYS A 100 1.40 5.55 -10.37
C LYS A 100 0.03 5.06 -9.91
N ILE A 101 -0.71 4.37 -10.78
CA ILE A 101 -2.00 3.76 -10.44
C ILE A 101 -1.82 2.76 -9.30
N THR A 102 -0.80 1.91 -9.38
CA THR A 102 -0.49 0.90 -8.36
C THR A 102 -0.11 1.54 -7.02
N GLU A 103 0.68 2.61 -7.03
CA GLU A 103 1.02 3.38 -5.83
C GLU A 103 -0.20 4.04 -5.18
N ILE A 104 -1.08 4.64 -5.98
CA ILE A 104 -2.32 5.23 -5.48
C ILE A 104 -3.21 4.12 -4.90
N GLN A 105 -3.39 3.02 -5.62
CA GLN A 105 -4.17 1.88 -5.14
C GLN A 105 -3.59 1.30 -3.85
N SER A 106 -2.27 1.22 -3.70
CA SER A 106 -1.62 0.69 -2.49
C SER A 106 -1.72 1.64 -1.30
N LYS A 107 -1.53 2.96 -1.50
CA LYS A 107 -1.71 3.99 -0.46
C LYS A 107 -3.15 4.12 0.02
N PHE A 108 -4.13 3.91 -0.87
CA PHE A 108 -5.56 4.06 -0.58
C PHE A 108 -6.32 2.73 -0.47
N LYS A 109 -5.65 1.58 -0.30
CA LYS A 109 -6.37 0.35 0.05
C LYS A 109 -7.13 0.60 1.35
N LYS A 110 -8.46 0.73 1.24
CA LYS A 110 -9.34 0.86 2.39
C LYS A 110 -8.96 -0.24 3.39
N PRO A 111 -8.51 0.09 4.61
CA PRO A 111 -8.17 -0.93 5.59
C PRO A 111 -9.36 -1.87 5.72
N ASN A 112 -9.14 -3.18 5.58
CA ASN A 112 -10.20 -4.15 5.73
C ASN A 112 -10.87 -3.89 7.08
N LEU A 113 -12.14 -3.49 7.07
CA LEU A 113 -12.91 -3.27 8.28
C LEU A 113 -13.03 -4.62 8.99
N LYS A 114 -12.12 -4.89 9.92
CA LYS A 114 -12.18 -6.07 10.77
C LYS A 114 -13.43 -5.90 11.63
N ARG A 115 -14.32 -6.89 11.64
CA ARG A 115 -15.41 -6.97 12.63
C ARG A 115 -14.76 -7.18 13.99
N VAL A 116 -14.45 -6.08 14.68
CA VAL A 116 -13.95 -6.11 16.05
C VAL A 116 -15.10 -6.60 16.92
N LYS A 117 -15.00 -7.83 17.42
CA LYS A 117 -15.89 -8.29 18.49
C LYS A 117 -15.58 -7.42 19.71
N ILE A 118 -16.61 -7.01 20.45
CA ILE A 118 -16.45 -6.28 21.73
C ILE A 118 -15.38 -7.01 22.54
N SER A 119 -14.35 -6.29 23.01
CA SER A 119 -13.25 -6.91 23.76
C SER A 119 -13.79 -7.60 25.00
N ALA A 120 -13.10 -8.64 25.49
CA ALA A 120 -13.50 -9.33 26.70
C ALA A 120 -13.67 -8.35 27.87
N GLU A 121 -12.81 -7.34 27.97
CA GLU A 121 -12.86 -6.28 28.99
C GLU A 121 -14.05 -5.34 28.82
N ALA A 122 -14.43 -4.99 27.58
CA ALA A 122 -15.63 -4.20 27.33
C ALA A 122 -16.91 -5.02 27.59
N MET A 123 -16.93 -6.33 27.28
CA MET A 123 -18.02 -7.22 27.67
C MET A 123 -18.10 -7.39 29.19
N LEU A 124 -16.98 -7.58 29.88
CA LEU A 124 -16.93 -7.74 31.34
C LEU A 124 -17.38 -6.47 32.06
N ASN A 125 -16.97 -5.28 31.61
CA ASN A 125 -17.47 -4.01 32.17
C ASN A 125 -18.99 -3.85 32.00
N VAL A 126 -19.56 -4.30 30.88
CA VAL A 126 -21.01 -4.25 30.64
C VAL A 126 -21.77 -5.32 31.45
N LEU A 127 -21.21 -6.52 31.61
CA LEU A 127 -21.85 -7.65 32.30
C LEU A 127 -21.70 -7.60 33.83
N LEU A 128 -20.57 -7.15 34.34
CA LEU A 128 -20.22 -7.19 35.77
C LEU A 128 -20.25 -5.81 36.44
N GLY A 129 -20.41 -4.73 35.66
CA GLY A 129 -20.40 -3.36 36.16
C GLY A 129 -19.09 -2.99 36.86
N SER A 130 -19.13 -1.98 37.74
CA SER A 130 -17.94 -1.43 38.42
C SER A 130 -17.26 -2.34 39.44
N LYS A 131 -17.69 -3.60 39.60
CA LYS A 131 -17.19 -4.52 40.63
C LYS A 131 -15.89 -5.23 40.29
N HIS A 132 -15.48 -5.29 39.03
CA HIS A 132 -14.17 -5.82 38.61
C HIS A 132 -13.46 -4.77 37.76
N LYS A 133 -12.72 -3.90 38.46
CA LYS A 133 -11.93 -2.82 37.86
C LYS A 133 -10.44 -3.13 37.97
N GLU A 134 -10.07 -4.40 37.81
CA GLU A 134 -8.67 -4.79 37.66
C GLU A 134 -8.31 -4.58 36.19
N SER A 135 -7.65 -3.47 35.89
CA SER A 135 -7.08 -3.24 34.56
C SER A 135 -6.15 -4.41 34.25
N VAL A 136 -6.36 -5.09 33.13
CA VAL A 136 -5.48 -6.16 32.66
C VAL A 136 -4.23 -5.53 32.04
N ASP A 137 -3.53 -4.74 32.83
CA ASP A 137 -2.28 -4.12 32.45
C ASP A 137 -1.17 -5.10 32.84
N PHE A 138 -0.48 -5.66 31.85
CA PHE A 138 0.64 -6.58 32.11
C PHE A 138 1.69 -5.94 33.02
N LYS A 139 1.80 -4.61 32.98
CA LYS A 139 2.69 -3.80 33.80
C LYS A 139 2.22 -3.63 35.26
N ALA A 140 0.92 -3.81 35.54
CA ALA A 140 0.39 -3.68 36.90
C ALA A 140 0.77 -4.87 37.80
N ASN A 141 1.04 -6.04 37.22
CA ASN A 141 1.49 -7.25 37.94
C ASN A 141 3.02 -7.37 38.05
N LEU A 142 3.79 -6.44 37.45
CA LEU A 142 5.24 -6.37 37.65
C LEU A 142 5.52 -5.63 38.95
N LYS A 143 6.29 -6.23 39.87
CA LYS A 143 6.73 -5.57 41.11
C LYS A 143 7.54 -4.32 40.75
N THR A 144 6.95 -3.14 40.89
CA THR A 144 7.71 -1.89 40.93
C THR A 144 8.52 -1.90 42.22
N VAL A 145 9.86 -1.83 42.12
CA VAL A 145 10.70 -1.57 43.28
C VAL A 145 10.24 -0.23 43.85
N LYS A 146 9.60 -0.25 45.02
CA LYS A 146 9.28 0.96 45.79
C LYS A 146 10.60 1.65 46.07
N LYS A 147 10.87 2.74 45.37
CA LYS A 147 11.81 3.74 45.84
C LYS A 147 11.11 4.38 47.04
N GLU A 148 11.44 3.93 48.25
CA GLU A 148 11.05 4.67 49.44
C GLU A 148 11.52 6.11 49.24
N GLU A 149 10.60 7.06 49.36
CA GLU A 149 10.95 8.47 49.46
C GLU A 149 11.77 8.62 50.74
N GLU A 150 13.08 8.64 50.59
CA GLU A 150 14.00 9.16 51.59
C GLU A 150 13.52 10.58 51.89
N LYS A 151 12.87 10.75 53.05
CA LYS A 151 12.50 12.05 53.57
C LYS A 151 13.75 12.91 53.51
N LYS A 152 13.74 13.91 52.63
CA LYS A 152 14.72 14.98 52.62
C LYS A 152 14.58 15.72 53.95
N GLU A 153 15.27 15.23 54.97
CA GLU A 153 15.62 16.07 56.12
C GLU A 153 16.46 17.21 55.56
N GLU A 154 15.93 18.40 55.78
CA GLU A 154 16.53 19.67 55.46
C GLU A 154 17.88 19.75 56.18
N VAL A 155 18.96 19.35 55.51
CA VAL A 155 20.32 19.41 56.07
C VAL A 155 20.71 20.88 56.20
N THR A 156 20.32 21.47 57.33
CA THR A 156 20.86 22.73 57.83
C THR A 156 22.32 22.51 58.20
N ASP A 157 23.22 23.16 57.45
CA ASP A 157 24.67 23.36 57.66
C ASP A 157 25.36 22.43 58.68
N TRP A 158 26.18 21.50 58.17
CA TRP A 158 26.87 20.44 58.94
C TRP A 158 27.72 20.95 60.12
N ARG A 159 28.05 22.25 60.14
CA ARG A 159 28.82 22.90 61.21
C ARG A 159 28.10 22.91 62.56
N LYS A 160 26.77 22.95 62.60
CA LYS A 160 26.01 23.06 63.88
C LYS A 160 25.96 21.75 64.69
N ASN A 161 26.10 20.59 64.05
CA ASN A 161 25.99 19.29 64.73
C ASN A 161 27.27 18.93 65.50
N VAL A 162 28.43 19.44 65.06
CA VAL A 162 29.74 19.09 65.65
C VAL A 162 30.00 19.86 66.96
N GLU A 163 29.57 21.11 67.08
CA GLU A 163 29.70 21.90 68.33
C GLU A 163 28.80 21.39 69.47
N ALA A 164 27.64 20.82 69.15
CA ALA A 164 26.70 20.30 70.16
C ALA A 164 27.20 19.04 70.90
N MET A 165 28.16 18.31 70.31
CA MET A 165 28.66 17.04 70.86
C MET A 165 29.97 17.18 71.66
N SER A 166 30.56 18.38 71.75
CA SER A 166 31.84 18.60 72.44
C SER A 166 31.72 18.91 73.95
N GLY A 167 30.54 18.75 74.57
CA GLY A 167 30.23 19.38 75.86
C GLY A 167 29.72 18.50 77.00
N MET A 168 29.72 17.17 76.90
CA MET A 168 29.21 16.30 77.98
C MET A 168 30.25 15.32 78.51
N GLU A 169 31.27 15.91 79.13
CA GLU A 169 32.25 15.26 80.00
C GLU A 169 31.71 15.33 81.45
N GLY A 170 31.03 14.29 81.93
CA GLY A 170 30.51 14.27 83.30
C GLY A 170 29.58 13.11 83.67
N ARG A 171 29.99 12.32 84.67
CA ARG A 171 29.36 11.09 85.21
C ARG A 171 28.14 11.35 86.11
N LYS A 172 27.04 10.59 85.95
CA LYS A 172 26.06 10.26 87.04
C LYS A 172 25.13 9.09 86.61
N LYS A 173 25.12 7.88 87.21
CA LYS A 173 24.67 7.41 88.56
C LYS A 173 23.18 7.83 88.81
N LEU A 174 22.18 6.96 89.03
CA LEU A 174 22.02 5.76 89.90
C LEU A 174 20.80 4.88 89.51
N PHE A 175 20.81 3.64 90.01
CA PHE A 175 19.70 2.71 90.25
C PHE A 175 18.67 3.25 91.28
N ASP A 176 17.40 2.80 91.26
CA ASP A 176 16.85 1.87 92.29
C ASP A 176 15.40 1.36 92.01
N ALA A 177 15.06 0.27 92.69
CA ALA A 177 13.88 -0.58 92.61
C ALA A 177 12.63 -0.11 93.38
N SER A 178 11.43 -0.53 92.93
CA SER A 178 10.22 -0.91 93.71
C SER A 178 9.09 -1.25 92.70
N GLY A 179 8.23 -2.26 92.82
CA GLY A 179 7.73 -2.90 94.03
C GLY A 179 6.34 -2.37 94.37
N ASN A 180 5.30 -2.77 93.61
CA ASN A 180 3.96 -3.21 94.06
C ASN A 180 3.09 -3.58 92.85
#